data_AF-A0A3B9AC46-F1
#
_entry.id   AF-A0A3B9AC46-F1
#
_cell.length_a   1.000
_cell.length_b   1.000
_cell.length_c   1.000
_cell.angle_alpha   90.00
_cell.angle_beta   90.00
_cell.angle_gamma   90.00
#
_symmetry.space_group_name_H-M   'P 1'
#
loop_
_entity.id
_entity.type
_entity.pdbx_description
1 polymer ?
#
loop_
_entity_poly.entity_id
_entity_poly.type
_entity_poly.pdbx_seq_one_letter_code
_entity_poly.pdbx_strand_id
1 'polypeptide(L)' 'LQVFGDRALTCADVKTGQRALDVGCGCGPTTLELARRVGPEGRVKGLDISTTLTSRAENNARAAGLSNVEFECADAQTT' A
#
# COMPACT_ATOMS: atom_id res chain seq x y z
N LEU A 1 6.83 -9.90 -11.54
CA LEU A 1 6.69 -9.48 -10.13
C LEU A 1 5.30 -9.74 -9.55
N GLN A 2 4.22 -9.64 -10.36
CA GLN A 2 2.84 -9.81 -9.88
C GLN A 2 2.57 -11.12 -9.10
N VAL A 3 3.12 -12.25 -9.56
CA VAL A 3 3.00 -13.56 -8.86
C VAL A 3 3.58 -13.54 -7.44
N PHE A 4 4.64 -12.77 -7.19
CA PHE A 4 5.23 -12.65 -5.86
C PHE A 4 4.38 -11.75 -4.95
N GLY A 5 3.79 -10.69 -5.51
CA GLY A 5 2.88 -9.81 -4.78
C GLY A 5 1.63 -10.55 -4.30
N ASP A 6 0.99 -11.32 -5.18
CA ASP A 6 -0.23 -12.07 -4.83
C ASP A 6 0.04 -13.09 -3.72
N ARG A 7 1.15 -13.83 -3.82
CA ARG A 7 1.53 -14.80 -2.78
C ARG A 7 1.86 -14.12 -1.45
N ALA A 8 2.58 -13.00 -1.48
CA ALA A 8 2.88 -12.25 -0.27
C ALA A 8 1.60 -11.76 0.43
N LEU A 9 0.64 -11.26 -0.34
CA LEU A 9 -0.66 -10.83 0.17
C LEU A 9 -1.47 -11.98 0.77
N THR A 10 -1.44 -13.16 0.16
CA THR A 10 -2.07 -14.36 0.72
C THR A 10 -1.41 -14.78 2.03
N CYS A 11 -0.07 -14.80 2.09
CA CYS A 11 0.64 -15.15 3.32
C CYS A 11 0.44 -14.13 4.45
N ALA A 12 0.28 -12.85 4.11
CA ALA A 12 0.02 -11.79 5.08
C ALA A 12 -1.34 -11.93 5.77
N ASP A 13 -2.28 -12.65 5.15
CA ASP A 13 -3.61 -12.99 5.69
C ASP A 13 -4.33 -11.83 6.40
N VAL A 14 -4.24 -10.63 5.79
CA VAL A 14 -4.80 -9.41 6.37
C VAL A 14 -6.31 -9.51 6.52
N LYS A 15 -6.82 -9.02 7.66
CA LYS A 15 -8.23 -9.04 8.03
C LYS A 15 -8.85 -7.67 7.92
N THR A 16 -10.18 -7.64 7.77
CA THR A 16 -10.96 -6.39 7.80
C THR A 16 -10.69 -5.63 9.11
N GLY A 17 -10.56 -4.30 9.00
CA GLY A 17 -10.26 -3.41 10.11
C GLY A 17 -8.77 -3.33 10.48
N GLN A 18 -7.91 -4.17 9.91
CA GLN A 18 -6.48 -4.15 10.25
C GLN A 18 -5.73 -2.97 9.65
N ARG A 19 -4.54 -2.74 10.21
CA ARG A 19 -3.55 -1.78 9.72
C ARG A 19 -2.42 -2.54 9.03
N ALA A 20 -1.98 -2.06 7.88
CA ALA A 20 -0.87 -2.66 7.13
C ALA A 20 0.14 -1.62 6.67
N LEU A 21 1.41 -2.04 6.55
CA LEU A 21 2.52 -1.24 6.03
C LEU A 21 3.13 -1.98 4.83
N ASP A 22 3.25 -1.30 3.70
CA ASP A 22 3.87 -1.81 2.48
C ASP A 22 5.18 -1.07 2.21
N VAL A 23 6.32 -1.77 2.37
CA VAL A 23 7.66 -1.19 2.26
C VAL A 23 8.23 -1.41 0.86
N GLY A 24 8.65 -0.33 0.19
CA GLY A 24 9.01 -0.35 -1.22
C GLY A 24 7.77 -0.43 -2.11
N CYS A 25 6.74 0.36 -1.78
CA CYS A 25 5.42 0.25 -2.39
C CYS A 25 5.38 0.62 -3.88
N GLY A 26 6.40 1.33 -4.39
CA GLY A 26 6.44 1.84 -5.75
C GLY A 26 5.19 2.66 -6.09
N CYS A 27 4.55 2.36 -7.22
CA CYS A 27 3.30 3.00 -7.64
C CYS A 27 2.03 2.49 -6.92
N GLY A 28 2.20 1.67 -5.88
CA GLY A 28 1.14 1.22 -4.97
C GLY A 28 0.25 0.02 -5.36
N PRO A 29 0.52 -0.84 -6.38
CA PRO A 29 -0.44 -1.89 -6.73
C PRO A 29 -0.77 -2.83 -5.56
N THR A 30 0.24 -3.24 -4.80
CA THR A 30 0.08 -4.09 -3.61
C THR A 30 -0.60 -3.33 -2.46
N THR A 31 -0.21 -2.07 -2.24
CA THR A 31 -0.78 -1.19 -1.21
C THR A 31 -2.28 -0.95 -1.43
N LEU A 32 -2.70 -0.72 -2.67
CA LEU A 32 -4.11 -0.53 -3.02
C LEU A 32 -4.91 -1.83 -2.83
N GLU A 33 -4.30 -2.98 -3.14
CA GLU A 33 -4.95 -4.27 -2.90
C GLU A 33 -5.09 -4.57 -1.40
N LEU A 34 -4.08 -4.27 -0.58
CA LEU A 34 -4.19 -4.29 0.88
C LEU A 34 -5.33 -3.41 1.36
N ALA A 35 -5.44 -2.18 0.82
CA ALA A 35 -6.47 -1.23 1.21
C ALA A 35 -7.88 -1.75 0.94
N ARG A 36 -8.08 -2.50 -0.15
CA ARG A 36 -9.35 -3.19 -0.42
C ARG A 36 -9.62 -4.31 0.59
N ARG A 37 -8.62 -5.13 0.90
CA ARG A 37 -8.79 -6.29 1.80
C ARG A 37 -9.06 -5.92 3.25
N VAL A 38 -8.37 -4.90 3.77
CA VAL A 38 -8.61 -4.41 5.14
C VAL A 38 -9.95 -3.65 5.25
N GLY A 39 -10.55 -3.24 4.13
CA GLY A 39 -11.84 -2.56 4.10
C GLY A 39 -11.80 -1.13 4.66
N PRO A 40 -12.95 -0.43 4.67
CA PRO A 40 -13.03 1.00 4.99
C PRO A 40 -12.64 1.35 6.44
N GLU A 41 -12.78 0.39 7.37
CA GLU A 41 -12.38 0.54 8.76
C GLU A 41 -10.87 0.31 8.97
N GLY A 42 -10.21 -0.39 8.05
CA GLY A 42 -8.77 -0.61 8.07
C GLY A 42 -7.99 0.59 7.53
N ARG A 43 -6.66 0.53 7.63
CA ARG A 43 -5.76 1.57 7.11
C ARG A 43 -4.50 0.96 6.53
N VAL A 44 -4.02 1.49 5.41
CA VAL A 44 -2.77 1.03 4.80
C VAL A 44 -1.86 2.21 4.53
N LYS A 45 -0.58 2.07 4.89
CA LYS A 45 0.47 3.03 4.53
C LYS A 45 1.44 2.37 3.55
N GLY A 46 1.73 3.04 2.43
CA GLY A 46 2.81 2.69 1.52
C GLY A 46 4.04 3.57 1.77
N LEU A 47 5.22 2.96 1.89
CA LEU A 47 6.50 3.67 1.99
C LEU A 47 7.35 3.37 0.76
N ASP A 48 7.95 4.42 0.19
CA ASP A 48 8.96 4.27 -0.85
C ASP A 48 9.98 5.41 -0.75
N ILE A 49 11.24 5.18 -1.14
CA ILE A 49 12.28 6.19 -1.11
C ILE A 49 12.11 7.25 -2.23
N SER A 50 11.27 6.97 -3.23
CA SER A 50 11.04 7.84 -4.37
C SER A 50 9.78 8.68 -4.23
N THR A 51 9.95 10.00 -4.11
CA THR A 51 8.86 10.99 -4.17
C THR A 51 8.02 10.87 -5.45
N THR A 52 8.65 10.51 -6.57
CA THR A 52 7.94 10.34 -7.85
C THR A 52 7.01 9.13 -7.82
N LEU A 53 7.43 8.04 -7.19
CA LEU A 53 6.62 6.82 -7.08
C LEU A 53 5.46 7.03 -6.10
N THR A 54 5.71 7.62 -4.94
CA THR A 54 4.65 7.92 -3.95
C THR A 54 3.61 8.88 -4.52
N SER A 55 4.01 9.94 -5.23
CA SER A 55 3.08 10.85 -5.91
C SER A 55 2.19 10.13 -6.93
N ARG A 56 2.75 9.18 -7.68
CA ARG A 56 1.97 8.34 -8.62
C ARG A 56 1.04 7.39 -7.89
N ALA A 57 1.49 6.81 -6.77
CA ALA A 57 0.69 5.92 -5.96
C ALA A 57 -0.52 6.64 -5.35
N GLU A 58 -0.36 7.88 -4.88
CA GLU A 58 -1.46 8.74 -4.44
C GLU A 58 -2.47 9.02 -5.55
N ASN A 59 -2.00 9.34 -6.76
CA ASN A 59 -2.88 9.52 -7.92
C ASN A 59 -3.68 8.24 -8.21
N ASN A 60 -3.04 7.07 -8.13
CA ASN A 60 -3.68 5.78 -8.33
C ASN A 60 -4.71 5.48 -7.23
N ALA A 61 -4.44 5.80 -5.97
CA ALA A 61 -5.41 5.68 -4.88
C ALA A 61 -6.65 6.53 -5.11
N ARG A 62 -6.46 7.81 -5.50
CA ARG A 62 -7.57 8.71 -5.82
C ARG A 62 -8.38 8.20 -7.01
N ALA A 63 -7.71 7.75 -8.07
CA ALA A 63 -8.37 7.16 -9.24
C ALA A 63 -9.16 5.88 -8.88
N ALA A 64 -8.68 5.11 -7.89
CA ALA A 64 -9.35 3.92 -7.38
C ALA A 64 -10.44 4.21 -6.33
N GLY A 65 -10.64 5.47 -5.93
CA GLY A 65 -11.63 5.88 -4.93
C GLY A 65 -11.32 5.38 -3.51
N LEU A 66 -10.06 5.06 -3.21
CA LEU A 66 -9.65 4.54 -1.90
C LEU A 66 -9.24 5.69 -0.97
N SER A 67 -9.94 5.83 0.16
CA SER A 67 -9.68 6.86 1.18
C SER A 67 -8.95 6.32 2.42
N ASN A 68 -8.77 5.01 2.51
CA ASN A 68 -8.15 4.31 3.63
C ASN A 68 -6.67 3.97 3.40
N VAL A 69 -6.03 4.66 2.45
CA VAL A 69 -4.63 4.45 2.07
C VAL A 69 -3.89 5.77 1.99
N GLU A 70 -2.65 5.80 2.49
CA GLU A 70 -1.73 6.92 2.43
C GLU A 70 -0.35 6.48 1.94
N PHE A 71 0.41 7.42 1.38
CA PHE A 71 1.78 7.16 0.89
C PHE A 71 2.74 8.16 1.49
N GLU A 72 3.95 7.70 1.79
CA GLU A 72 4.97 8.52 2.40
C GLU A 72 6.32 8.23 1.73
N CYS A 73 7.04 9.31 1.39
CA CYS A 73 8.39 9.20 0.85
C CYS A 73 9.38 9.11 2.01
N ALA A 74 9.97 7.94 2.22
CA ALA A 74 10.85 7.68 3.35
C ALA A 74 11.85 6.57 3.06
N ASP A 75 12.97 6.60 3.77
CA ASP A 75 13.91 5.48 3.84
C ASP A 75 13.48 4.56 4.98
N ALA A 76 13.00 3.37 4.62
CA ALA A 76 12.53 2.37 5.58
C ALA A 76 13.61 1.89 6.56
N GLN A 77 14.90 2.15 6.30
CA GLN A 77 15.99 1.78 7.21
C GLN A 77 16.22 2.80 8.33
N THR A 78 15.79 4.06 8.15
CA THR A 78 16.15 5.16 9.06
C THR A 78 14.97 5.98 9.58
N THR A 79 13.76 5.69 9.10
CA THR A 79 12.52 6.40 9.45
C THR A 79 11.86 5.85 10.70
#